data_AF-A0A3S2ANL7-F1
#
_entry.id   AF-A0A3S2ANL7-F1
#
_cell.length_a   1.000
_cell.length_b   1.000
_cell.length_c   1.000
_cell.angle_alpha   90.00
_cell.angle_beta   90.00
_cell.angle_gamma   90.00
#
_symmetry.space_group_name_H-M   'P 1'
#
loop_
_entity.id
_entity.type
_entity.pdbx_description
1 polymer ?
#
loop_
_entity_poly.entity_id
_entity_poly.type
_entity_poly.pdbx_seq_one_letter_code
_entity_poly.pdbx_strand_id
1 'polypeptide(L)'
;DAVANPKPAPDTIQAFSDLTGLKPAEIAMVGDNRHDLEMARAGGCGLAIGVLSGTGTRESLAGIADVVLDSVADLPDFLSARVKETI
;
A
#
# COMPACT_ATOMS: atom_id res chain seq x y z
N ASP A 1 -13.77 -0.36 13.89
CA ASP A 1 -12.46 -0.01 13.33
C ASP A 1 -11.37 -0.55 14.26
N ALA A 2 -10.21 -0.93 13.72
CA ALA A 2 -9.16 -1.68 14.45
C ALA A 2 -8.14 -0.79 15.19
N VAL A 3 -8.19 0.53 14.99
CA VAL A 3 -7.24 1.52 15.55
C VAL A 3 -7.98 2.79 15.98
N ALA A 4 -7.30 3.64 16.77
CA ALA A 4 -7.86 4.87 17.30
C ALA A 4 -8.18 5.90 16.21
N ASN A 5 -7.26 6.12 15.27
CA ASN A 5 -7.49 6.95 14.09
C ASN A 5 -7.45 6.08 12.83
N PRO A 6 -8.57 5.92 12.10
CA PRO A 6 -8.59 5.15 10.87
C PRO A 6 -7.93 5.92 9.72
N LYS A 7 -7.78 5.22 8.58
CA LYS A 7 -7.33 5.81 7.31
C LYS A 7 -8.01 7.17 7.05
N PRO A 8 -7.26 8.19 6.62
CA PRO A 8 -5.88 8.14 6.12
C PRO A 8 -4.78 8.27 7.21
N ALA A 9 -5.13 8.22 8.49
CA ALA A 9 -4.14 8.26 9.57
C ALA A 9 -3.24 7.01 9.58
N PRO A 10 -1.96 7.11 10.02
CA PRO A 10 -0.96 6.05 9.91
C PRO A 10 -1.13 4.91 10.92
N ASP A 11 -2.07 5.01 11.88
CA ASP A 11 -2.16 4.15 13.05
C ASP A 11 -2.23 2.65 12.70
N THR A 12 -2.88 2.29 11.58
CA THR A 12 -2.93 0.88 11.15
C THR A 12 -1.57 0.37 10.69
N ILE A 13 -0.75 1.19 10.04
CA ILE A 13 0.62 0.83 9.64
C ILE A 13 1.51 0.68 10.87
N GLN A 14 1.37 1.57 11.85
CA GLN A 14 2.11 1.50 13.11
C GLN A 14 1.75 0.22 13.89
N ALA A 15 0.45 -0.06 14.04
CA ALA A 15 0.00 -1.28 14.70
C ALA A 15 0.47 -2.56 13.97
N PHE A 16 0.47 -2.57 12.64
CA PHE A 16 0.99 -3.70 11.86
C PHE A 16 2.51 -3.86 12.02
N SER A 17 3.25 -2.74 12.02
CA SER A 17 4.69 -2.71 12.28
C SER A 17 5.01 -3.28 13.66
N ASP A 18 4.29 -2.85 14.70
CA ASP A 18 4.46 -3.36 16.07
C ASP A 18 4.15 -4.85 16.19
N LEU A 19 3.10 -5.32 15.50
CA LEU A 19 2.69 -6.73 15.53
C LEU A 19 3.68 -7.66 14.83
N THR A 20 4.32 -7.20 13.76
CA THR A 20 5.18 -8.03 12.90
C THR A 20 6.66 -7.84 13.15
N GLY A 21 7.06 -6.73 13.77
CA GLY A 21 8.46 -6.31 13.92
C GLY A 21 9.07 -5.74 12.64
N LEU A 22 8.31 -5.64 11.54
CA LEU A 22 8.76 -5.04 10.29
C LEU A 22 8.80 -3.51 10.43
N LYS A 23 9.85 -2.87 9.91
CA LYS A 23 9.87 -1.41 9.78
C LYS A 23 8.84 -0.98 8.74
N PRO A 24 8.28 0.24 8.83
CA PRO A 24 7.38 0.76 7.80
C PRO A 24 7.95 0.69 6.37
N ALA A 25 9.24 0.96 6.22
CA ALA A 25 9.93 0.85 4.92
C ALA A 25 9.97 -0.57 4.32
N GLU A 26 9.70 -1.60 5.11
CA GLU A 26 9.63 -3.01 4.68
C GLU A 26 8.18 -3.44 4.36
N ILE A 27 7.21 -2.54 4.52
CA ILE A 27 5.77 -2.81 4.34
C ILE A 27 5.29 -2.21 3.01
N ALA A 28 4.56 -3.03 2.25
CA ALA A 28 3.77 -2.58 1.10
C ALA A 28 2.31 -2.45 1.51
N MET A 29 1.72 -1.26 1.35
CA MET A 29 0.29 -1.05 1.47
C MET A 29 -0.36 -1.20 0.10
N VAL A 30 -1.38 -2.06 0.02
CA VAL A 30 -2.16 -2.29 -1.21
C VAL A 30 -3.58 -1.79 -0.98
N GLY A 31 -4.05 -0.87 -1.82
CA GLY A 31 -5.33 -0.20 -1.64
C GLY A 31 -6.02 0.16 -2.94
N ASP A 32 -7.34 0.26 -2.90
CA ASP A 32 -8.18 0.59 -4.05
C ASP A 32 -8.65 2.04 -4.05
N ASN A 33 -8.40 2.79 -2.97
CA ASN A 33 -8.86 4.17 -2.84
C ASN A 33 -7.74 5.08 -2.30
N ARG A 34 -8.01 6.39 -2.33
CA ARG A 34 -7.06 7.43 -1.91
C ARG A 34 -6.65 7.32 -0.45
N HIS A 35 -7.58 7.02 0.46
CA HIS A 35 -7.28 6.96 1.90
C HIS A 35 -6.28 5.85 2.24
N ASP A 36 -6.30 4.73 1.49
CA ASP A 36 -5.30 3.67 1.63
C ASP A 36 -3.89 4.17 1.31
N LEU A 37 -3.75 4.88 0.18
CA LEU A 37 -2.47 5.37 -0.31
C LEU A 37 -1.96 6.54 0.54
N GLU A 38 -2.86 7.42 1.01
CA GLU A 38 -2.51 8.48 1.95
C GLU A 38 -2.03 7.90 3.28
N MET A 39 -2.69 6.85 3.79
CA MET A 39 -2.21 6.12 4.97
C MET A 39 -0.84 5.48 4.70
N ALA A 40 -0.61 4.89 3.53
CA ALA A 40 0.68 4.34 3.17
C ALA A 40 1.80 5.40 3.25
N ARG A 41 1.53 6.60 2.73
CA ARG A 41 2.49 7.72 2.79
C ARG A 41 2.66 8.27 4.20
N ALA A 42 1.57 8.49 4.94
CA ALA A 42 1.62 8.95 6.31
C ALA A 42 2.35 7.95 7.23
N GLY A 43 2.18 6.65 6.97
CA GLY A 43 2.81 5.56 7.71
C GLY A 43 4.25 5.29 7.32
N GLY A 44 4.75 5.88 6.24
CA GLY A 44 6.12 5.65 5.74
C GLY A 44 6.31 4.25 5.15
N CYS A 45 5.27 3.67 4.55
CA CYS A 45 5.36 2.40 3.83
C CYS A 45 6.43 2.48 2.72
N GLY A 46 7.20 1.40 2.56
CA GLY A 46 8.18 1.29 1.48
C GLY A 46 7.54 1.27 0.08
N LEU A 47 6.30 0.79 -0.01
CA LEU A 47 5.50 0.80 -1.24
C LEU A 47 4.04 1.16 -0.96
N ALA A 48 3.48 2.04 -1.78
CA ALA A 48 2.06 2.31 -1.89
C ALA A 48 1.55 1.81 -3.25
N ILE A 49 0.78 0.73 -3.26
CA ILE A 49 0.31 0.04 -4.46
C ILE A 49 -1.19 0.30 -4.63
N GLY A 50 -1.57 0.96 -5.72
CA GLY A 50 -2.96 1.11 -6.14
C GLY A 50 -3.44 -0.10 -6.94
N VAL A 51 -4.66 -0.56 -6.70
CA VAL A 51 -5.31 -1.60 -7.53
C VAL A 51 -6.64 -1.10 -8.09
N LEU A 52 -6.93 -1.39 -9.36
CA LEU A 52 -8.16 -0.96 -10.03
C LEU A 52 -9.31 -1.98 -9.97
N SER A 53 -9.13 -3.08 -9.23
CA SER A 53 -10.18 -4.08 -8.97
C SER A 53 -11.21 -3.65 -7.93
N GLY A 54 -11.21 -2.38 -7.51
CA GLY A 54 -12.09 -1.81 -6.48
C GLY A 54 -12.74 -0.50 -6.93
N THR A 55 -12.77 0.49 -6.04
CA THR A 55 -13.54 1.74 -6.21
C THR A 55 -12.77 2.91 -6.84
N GLY A 56 -11.44 2.87 -6.81
CA GLY A 56 -10.59 3.92 -7.38
C GLY A 56 -10.42 3.84 -8.89
N THR A 57 -9.84 4.89 -9.45
CA THR A 57 -9.47 4.97 -10.86
C THR A 57 -7.98 5.24 -10.98
N ARG A 58 -7.41 5.02 -12.17
CA ARG A 58 -5.99 5.31 -12.41
C ARG A 58 -5.68 6.78 -12.13
N GLU A 59 -6.57 7.69 -12.53
CA GLU A 59 -6.43 9.13 -12.30
C GLU A 59 -6.45 9.49 -10.80
N SER A 60 -7.30 8.82 -10.02
CA SER A 60 -7.44 9.15 -8.59
C SER A 60 -6.27 8.65 -7.75
N LEU A 61 -5.60 7.56 -8.20
CA LEU A 61 -4.54 6.86 -7.46
C LEU A 61 -3.11 7.20 -7.94
N ALA A 62 -2.90 7.44 -9.23
CA ALA A 62 -1.55 7.56 -9.82
C ALA A 62 -0.70 8.71 -9.25
N GLY A 63 -1.33 9.76 -8.70
CA GLY A 63 -0.61 10.86 -8.08
C GLY A 63 -0.01 10.53 -6.70
N ILE A 64 -0.38 9.39 -6.10
CA ILE A 64 0.04 9.01 -4.74
C ILE A 64 0.67 7.62 -4.72
N ALA A 65 0.22 6.69 -5.56
CA ALA A 65 0.77 5.35 -5.65
C ALA A 65 2.16 5.32 -6.30
N ASP A 66 3.01 4.39 -5.87
CA ASP A 66 4.26 4.06 -6.58
C ASP A 66 3.97 3.27 -7.87
N VAL A 67 2.91 2.48 -7.86
CA VAL A 67 2.42 1.71 -9.02
C VAL A 67 0.92 1.54 -8.93
N VAL A 68 0.25 1.49 -10.08
CA VAL A 68 -1.18 1.19 -10.18
C VAL A 68 -1.39 -0.03 -11.07
N LEU A 69 -1.82 -1.13 -10.46
CA LEU A 69 -2.13 -2.41 -11.10
C LEU A 69 -3.60 -2.46 -11.54
N ASP A 70 -3.90 -3.16 -12.62
CA ASP A 70 -5.28 -3.28 -13.12
C ASP A 70 -6.14 -4.13 -12.17
N SER A 71 -5.53 -5.10 -11.47
CA SER A 71 -6.20 -5.89 -10.44
C SER A 71 -5.26 -6.26 -9.30
N VAL A 72 -5.82 -6.51 -8.11
CA VAL A 72 -5.09 -7.15 -7.00
C VAL A 72 -4.54 -8.53 -7.40
N ALA A 73 -5.15 -9.18 -8.40
CA ALA A 73 -4.67 -10.46 -8.95
C ALA A 73 -3.28 -10.34 -9.60
N ASP A 74 -2.86 -9.15 -10.03
CA ASP A 74 -1.56 -8.91 -10.68
C ASP A 74 -0.42 -8.72 -9.65
N LEU A 75 -0.75 -8.63 -8.36
CA LEU A 75 0.21 -8.37 -7.29
C LEU A 75 1.32 -9.44 -7.18
N PRO A 76 1.03 -10.77 -7.24
CA PRO A 76 2.07 -11.79 -7.16
C PRO A 76 3.12 -11.68 -8.27
N ASP A 77 2.69 -11.40 -9.50
CA ASP A 77 3.59 -11.25 -10.65
C ASP A 77 4.43 -9.99 -10.52
N PHE A 78 3.83 -8.88 -10.10
CA PHE A 78 4.53 -7.63 -9.80
C PHE A 78 5.62 -7.83 -8.74
N LEU A 79 5.31 -8.48 -7.62
CA LEU A 79 6.28 -8.73 -6.55
C LEU A 79 7.38 -9.69 -7.01
N SER A 80 7.04 -10.73 -7.77
CA SER A 80 8.00 -11.70 -8.31
C SER A 80 8.98 -11.06 -9.28
N ALA A 81 8.54 -10.10 -10.10
CA ALA A 81 9.41 -9.35 -11.00
C ALA A 81 10.42 -8.49 -10.23
N ARG A 82 10.00 -7.82 -9.15
CA ARG A 82 10.88 -6.95 -8.34
C ARG A 82 11.98 -7.70 -7.60
N VAL A 83 11.70 -8.91 -7.13
CA VAL A 83 12.72 -9.74 -6.45
C VAL A 83 13.86 -10.09 -7.42
N LYS A 84 13.54 -10.36 -8.69
CA LYS A 84 14.54 -10.69 -9.71
C LYS A 84 15.47 -9.51 -10.06
N GLU A 85 15.04 -8.27 -9.84
CA GLU A 85 15.86 -7.08 -10.12
C GLU A 85 16.87 -6.78 -9.00
N THR A 86 16.72 -7.40 -7.83
CA THR A 86 17.57 -7.15 -6.64
C THR A 86 18.66 -8.21 -6.45
N ILE A 87 18.68 -9.25 -7.29
CA ILE A 87 19.66 -10.36 -7.28
C ILE A 87 20.58 -10.23 -8.49
#